data_AF-A0A352Q0G9-F1
#
_entry.id   AF-A0A352Q0G9-F1
#
_cell.length_a   1.000
_cell.length_b   1.000
_cell.length_c   1.000
_cell.angle_alpha   90.00
_cell.angle_beta   90.00
_cell.angle_gamma   90.00
#
_symmetry.space_group_name_H-M   'P 1'
#
loop_
_entity.id
_entity.type
_entity.pdbx_description
1 polymer ?
#
loop_
_entity_poly.entity_id
_entity_poly.type
_entity_poly.pdbx_seq_one_letter_code
_entity_poly.pdbx_strand_id
1 'polypeptide(L)'
;LDRHGSLIEGIGGTGRFEQGLYGATEMFVDGFWQLMRAGLLRRRVYDFWALQILINENRCDPEALTPAVLDGFEQLGVRVIRGKDFDVLQHHGFFSDATRYDDGHLIAPDGERVTANVANPASRAVMARCLGRRLRNGIVLHGGFFLGPGDFYEGLRQMSQAERDTICMTGVEKTNQLDLNPRLYRAQRRDARFINTGMMATLSGAVCSDGLDNGQVVSGVGGQYNFVAQAHQIPGGRSILMVRATREDSGGEVTSNIVFNYGHLTIPRHLRDIVITEYGIADLRFASVQQRAERLIAIAAPQFRDKLANDWDNMCRAASAPS
;
A
#
# COMPACT_ATOMS: atom_id res chain seq x y z
N LEU A 1 -19.37 13.69 6.56
CA LEU A 1 -18.35 13.24 7.54
C LEU A 1 -19.04 12.60 8.74
N ASP A 2 -20.07 13.24 9.29
CA ASP A 2 -20.81 12.81 10.49
C ASP A 2 -21.29 11.35 10.46
N ARG A 3 -21.83 10.88 9.32
CA ARG A 3 -22.31 9.49 9.16
C ARG A 3 -21.21 8.43 9.33
N HIS A 4 -19.96 8.78 9.06
CA HIS A 4 -18.82 7.85 9.08
C HIS A 4 -17.67 8.35 9.97
N GLY A 5 -17.93 9.30 10.88
CA GLY A 5 -16.92 9.99 11.68
C GLY A 5 -16.00 9.04 12.43
N SER A 6 -16.55 8.09 13.18
CA SER A 6 -15.77 7.11 13.95
C SER A 6 -14.84 6.25 13.08
N LEU A 7 -15.28 5.88 11.88
CA LEU A 7 -14.46 5.12 10.94
C LEU A 7 -13.30 5.97 10.41
N ILE A 8 -13.61 7.21 10.01
CA ILE A 8 -12.62 8.15 9.48
C ILE A 8 -11.58 8.46 10.55
N GLU A 9 -12.01 8.88 11.75
CA GLU A 9 -11.14 9.18 12.89
C GLU A 9 -10.29 7.99 13.32
N GLY A 10 -10.87 6.78 13.33
CA GLY A 10 -10.16 5.57 13.75
C GLY A 10 -9.11 5.04 12.75
N ILE A 11 -9.15 5.47 11.48
CA ILE A 11 -8.29 4.90 10.42
C ILE A 11 -7.36 5.93 9.78
N GLY A 12 -7.83 7.12 9.44
CA GLY A 12 -7.07 8.05 8.60
C GLY A 12 -7.23 9.53 8.94
N GLY A 13 -8.32 9.90 9.59
CA GLY A 13 -8.66 11.28 9.92
C GLY A 13 -8.94 12.14 8.70
N THR A 14 -9.01 13.45 8.95
CA THR A 14 -9.23 14.52 7.96
C THR A 14 -8.04 15.49 7.88
N GLY A 15 -6.93 15.13 8.50
CA GLY A 15 -5.71 15.93 8.53
C GLY A 15 -5.04 16.06 7.16
N ARG A 16 -4.03 16.94 7.09
CA ARG A 16 -3.24 17.14 5.87
C ARG A 16 -2.18 16.05 5.74
N PHE A 17 -1.79 15.75 4.50
CA PHE A 17 -0.65 14.86 4.23
C PHE A 17 0.69 15.59 4.47
N GLU A 18 1.00 15.93 5.72
CA GLU A 18 2.20 16.71 6.09
C GLU A 18 3.49 16.00 5.67
N GLN A 19 3.61 14.70 5.93
CA GLN A 19 4.75 13.89 5.49
C GLN A 19 4.71 13.56 3.98
N GLY A 20 3.59 13.84 3.31
CA GLY A 20 3.30 13.37 1.97
C GLY A 20 2.97 11.88 1.91
N LEU A 21 2.76 11.43 0.67
CA LEU A 21 2.42 10.07 0.31
C LEU A 21 3.59 9.41 -0.43
N TYR A 22 3.61 8.08 -0.34
CA TYR A 22 4.45 7.19 -1.11
C TYR A 22 3.53 6.29 -1.94
N GLY A 23 3.79 6.17 -3.23
CA GLY A 23 3.05 5.33 -4.15
C GLY A 23 3.71 3.96 -4.33
N ALA A 24 2.94 2.89 -4.20
CA ALA A 24 3.32 1.56 -4.65
C ALA A 24 2.17 1.01 -5.49
N THR A 25 2.34 0.98 -6.80
CA THR A 25 1.26 0.68 -7.75
C THR A 25 1.77 -0.21 -8.87
N GLU A 26 0.92 -1.11 -9.36
CA GLU A 26 1.22 -1.84 -10.60
C GLU A 26 1.26 -0.86 -11.78
N MET A 27 0.29 0.05 -11.82
CA MET A 27 0.10 1.01 -12.89
C MET A 27 0.34 2.43 -12.38
N PHE A 28 1.33 3.10 -12.93
CA PHE A 28 1.45 4.54 -12.76
C PHE A 28 0.46 5.22 -13.71
N VAL A 29 -0.70 5.56 -13.13
CA VAL A 29 -1.82 6.22 -13.83
C VAL A 29 -1.90 7.72 -13.55
N ASP A 30 -2.71 8.42 -14.35
CA ASP A 30 -2.91 9.87 -14.25
C ASP A 30 -3.25 10.34 -12.82
N GLY A 31 -4.02 9.58 -12.05
CA GLY A 31 -4.33 9.93 -10.65
C GLY A 31 -3.08 10.12 -9.78
N PHE A 32 -2.08 9.24 -9.89
CA PHE A 32 -0.80 9.41 -9.19
C PHE A 32 -0.02 10.61 -9.74
N TRP A 33 -0.14 10.89 -11.03
CA TRP A 33 0.54 12.02 -11.66
C TRP A 33 -0.01 13.35 -11.14
N GLN A 34 -1.33 13.46 -11.01
CA GLN A 34 -1.96 14.63 -10.39
C GLN A 34 -1.54 14.77 -8.92
N LEU A 35 -1.45 13.68 -8.16
CA LEU A 35 -0.92 13.73 -6.78
C LEU A 35 0.54 14.20 -6.73
N MET A 36 1.37 13.80 -7.69
CA MET A 36 2.76 14.25 -7.79
C MET A 36 2.82 15.75 -8.09
N ARG A 37 2.08 16.23 -9.09
CA ARG A 37 2.00 17.65 -9.47
C ARG A 37 1.45 18.53 -8.35
N ALA A 38 0.54 18.00 -7.53
CA ALA A 38 0.02 18.66 -6.35
C ALA A 38 1.02 18.66 -5.16
N GLY A 39 2.21 18.07 -5.31
CA GLY A 39 3.22 17.98 -4.26
C GLY A 39 2.84 17.00 -3.13
N LEU A 40 1.91 16.08 -3.37
CA LEU A 40 1.46 15.10 -2.38
C LEU A 40 2.31 13.83 -2.41
N LEU A 41 2.76 13.35 -3.57
CA LEU A 41 3.73 12.24 -3.65
C LEU A 41 5.16 12.74 -3.36
N ARG A 42 5.50 12.85 -2.07
CA ARG A 42 6.79 13.38 -1.63
C ARG A 42 7.44 12.60 -0.48
N ARG A 43 6.74 11.60 0.08
CA ARG A 43 7.31 10.78 1.16
C ARG A 43 8.31 9.81 0.56
N ARG A 44 9.59 10.06 0.83
CA ARG A 44 10.67 9.21 0.34
C ARG A 44 10.75 7.91 1.13
N VAL A 45 11.02 6.82 0.41
CA VAL A 45 11.38 5.53 0.98
C VAL A 45 12.77 5.09 0.53
N TYR A 46 13.43 4.28 1.35
CA TYR A 46 14.80 3.82 1.18
C TYR A 46 14.86 2.30 1.26
N ASP A 47 15.81 1.66 0.58
CA ASP A 47 15.82 0.21 0.36
C ASP A 47 16.56 -0.60 1.44
N PHE A 48 16.71 -0.06 2.66
CA PHE A 48 17.23 -0.80 3.81
C PHE A 48 16.21 -0.82 4.95
N TRP A 49 15.77 -2.02 5.35
CA TRP A 49 14.60 -2.18 6.23
C TRP A 49 14.77 -1.49 7.59
N ALA A 50 15.95 -1.59 8.20
CA ALA A 50 16.20 -1.01 9.52
C ALA A 50 16.25 0.53 9.43
N LEU A 51 16.85 1.06 8.37
CA LEU A 51 16.87 2.50 8.11
C LEU A 51 15.44 3.02 7.91
N GLN A 52 14.63 2.34 7.11
CA GLN A 52 13.25 2.73 6.88
C GLN A 52 12.42 2.71 8.17
N ILE A 53 12.62 1.70 9.03
CA ILE A 53 11.94 1.63 10.34
C ILE A 53 12.35 2.83 11.23
N LEU A 54 13.65 3.12 11.34
CA LEU A 54 14.12 4.24 12.16
C LEU A 54 13.60 5.60 11.66
N ILE A 55 13.50 5.78 10.34
CA ILE A 55 12.87 6.98 9.75
C ILE A 55 11.39 7.05 10.15
N ASN A 56 10.66 5.95 10.04
CA ASN A 56 9.25 5.90 10.41
C ASN A 56 9.01 6.20 11.89
N GLU A 57 9.95 5.80 12.75
CA GLU A 57 9.93 6.02 14.21
C GLU A 57 10.50 7.40 14.62
N ASN A 58 10.87 8.26 13.67
CA ASN A 58 11.54 9.55 13.90
C ASN A 58 12.86 9.44 14.68
N ARG A 59 13.54 8.30 14.55
CA ARG A 59 14.87 8.01 15.15
C ARG A 59 16.02 8.21 14.16
N CYS A 60 15.70 8.54 12.92
CA CYS A 60 16.63 8.93 11.87
C CYS A 60 16.00 10.08 11.08
N ASP A 61 16.67 11.23 11.06
CA ASP A 61 16.32 12.34 10.17
C ASP A 61 17.05 12.15 8.83
N PRO A 62 16.33 11.95 7.70
CA PRO A 62 16.94 11.83 6.39
C PRO A 62 17.81 13.02 5.98
N GLU A 63 17.57 14.23 6.49
CA GLU A 63 18.34 15.42 6.13
C GLU A 63 19.55 15.68 7.05
N ALA A 64 19.63 14.99 8.20
CA ALA A 64 20.68 15.17 9.20
C ALA A 64 21.04 13.83 9.88
N LEU A 65 21.89 13.03 9.23
CA LEU A 65 22.32 11.75 9.77
C LEU A 65 23.20 11.93 11.01
N THR A 66 22.98 11.07 12.01
CA THR A 66 23.77 11.06 13.25
C THR A 66 24.25 9.64 13.59
N PRO A 67 25.30 9.49 14.40
CA PRO A 67 25.76 8.18 14.86
C PRO A 67 24.70 7.34 15.59
N ALA A 68 23.68 7.97 16.18
CA ALA A 68 22.60 7.29 16.89
C ALA A 68 21.82 6.29 16.00
N VAL A 69 21.84 6.47 14.68
CA VAL A 69 21.22 5.53 13.73
C VAL A 69 21.89 4.15 13.79
N LEU A 70 23.19 4.07 14.07
CA LEU A 70 23.92 2.81 14.22
C LEU A 70 23.51 2.05 15.50
N ASP A 71 23.22 2.77 16.58
CA ASP A 71 22.63 2.16 17.79
C ASP A 71 21.20 1.67 17.52
N GLY A 72 20.43 2.42 16.72
CA GLY A 72 19.11 1.97 16.26
C GLY A 72 19.17 0.70 15.40
N PHE A 73 20.18 0.59 14.53
CA PHE A 73 20.43 -0.64 13.76
C PHE A 73 20.68 -1.83 14.69
N GLU A 74 21.53 -1.67 15.70
CA GLU A 74 21.81 -2.73 16.69
C GLU A 74 20.55 -3.18 17.43
N GLN A 75 19.75 -2.22 17.91
CA GLN A 75 18.51 -2.49 18.66
C GLN A 75 17.45 -3.20 17.81
N LEU A 76 17.39 -2.89 16.51
CA LEU A 76 16.53 -3.60 15.56
C LEU A 76 17.08 -4.98 15.16
N GLY A 77 18.30 -5.33 15.56
CA GLY A 77 18.93 -6.62 15.33
C GLY A 77 19.82 -6.68 14.09
N VAL A 78 20.20 -5.55 13.50
CA VAL A 78 21.27 -5.51 12.49
C VAL A 78 22.60 -5.74 13.20
N ARG A 79 23.22 -6.89 12.95
CA ARG A 79 24.49 -7.27 13.60
C ARG A 79 25.70 -6.95 12.75
N VAL A 80 25.62 -7.19 11.45
CA VAL A 80 26.73 -7.00 10.51
C VAL A 80 26.21 -6.34 9.24
N ILE A 81 26.98 -5.43 8.67
CA ILE A 81 26.76 -4.88 7.33
C ILE A 81 27.53 -5.76 6.33
N ARG A 82 26.82 -6.45 5.44
CA ARG A 82 27.44 -7.21 4.35
C ARG A 82 27.67 -6.32 3.14
N GLY A 83 28.46 -6.78 2.17
CA GLY A 83 28.76 -5.98 0.96
C GLY A 83 27.51 -5.43 0.26
N LYS A 84 26.49 -6.28 0.04
CA LYS A 84 25.21 -5.83 -0.54
C LYS A 84 24.47 -4.79 0.33
N ASP A 85 24.54 -4.93 1.66
CA ASP A 85 23.94 -3.94 2.57
C ASP A 85 24.70 -2.61 2.49
N PHE A 86 26.04 -2.67 2.42
CA PHE A 86 26.89 -1.50 2.25
C PHE A 86 26.57 -0.77 0.95
N ASP A 87 26.47 -1.48 -0.18
CA ASP A 87 26.17 -0.89 -1.49
C ASP A 87 24.83 -0.14 -1.45
N VAL A 88 23.79 -0.73 -0.86
CA VAL A 88 22.47 -0.10 -0.69
C VAL A 88 22.54 1.11 0.22
N LEU A 89 23.23 0.99 1.36
CA LEU A 89 23.36 2.09 2.33
C LEU A 89 24.17 3.25 1.75
N GLN A 90 25.26 3.00 1.03
CA GLN A 90 26.06 4.03 0.37
C GLN A 90 25.32 4.66 -0.82
N HIS A 91 24.57 3.86 -1.59
CA HIS A 91 23.69 4.37 -2.64
C HIS A 91 22.73 5.43 -2.09
N HIS A 92 22.12 5.15 -0.93
CA HIS A 92 21.24 6.10 -0.24
C HIS A 92 21.97 7.17 0.58
N GLY A 93 23.31 7.24 0.53
CA GLY A 93 24.11 8.25 1.23
C GLY A 93 24.19 8.05 2.74
N PHE A 94 23.79 6.88 3.27
CA PHE A 94 23.99 6.55 4.69
C PHE A 94 25.48 6.46 5.02
N PHE A 95 26.26 5.80 4.17
CA PHE A 95 27.71 5.89 4.18
C PHE A 95 28.19 6.94 3.17
N SER A 96 29.27 7.63 3.50
CA SER A 96 29.90 8.63 2.62
C SER A 96 30.49 7.99 1.36
N ASP A 97 30.67 8.79 0.31
CA ASP A 97 31.33 8.34 -0.94
C ASP A 97 32.81 7.98 -0.74
N ALA A 98 33.43 8.46 0.34
CA ALA A 98 34.82 8.14 0.70
C ALA A 98 34.94 6.82 1.47
N THR A 99 33.86 6.34 2.08
CA THR A 99 33.81 5.07 2.80
C THR A 99 33.92 3.93 1.80
N ARG A 100 34.69 2.88 2.13
CA ARG A 100 34.80 1.67 1.29
C ARG A 100 34.46 0.42 2.09
N TYR A 101 34.18 -0.66 1.37
CA TYR A 101 33.95 -1.98 1.94
C TYR A 101 34.94 -2.98 1.35
N ASP A 102 35.58 -3.78 2.21
CA ASP A 102 36.52 -4.83 1.82
C ASP A 102 36.39 -6.03 2.77
N ASP A 103 35.92 -7.16 2.24
CA ASP A 103 35.85 -8.45 2.92
C ASP A 103 35.38 -8.38 4.40
N GLY A 104 34.15 -7.93 4.62
CA GLY A 104 33.59 -7.81 5.99
C GLY A 104 34.06 -6.61 6.79
N HIS A 105 34.86 -5.71 6.20
CA HIS A 105 35.37 -4.52 6.85
C HIS A 105 34.90 -3.24 6.15
N LEU A 106 34.63 -2.21 6.95
CA LEU A 106 34.49 -0.84 6.48
C LEU A 106 35.85 -0.15 6.58
N ILE A 107 36.18 0.64 5.58
CA ILE A 107 37.35 1.50 5.54
C ILE A 107 36.84 2.94 5.61
N ALA A 108 37.16 3.62 6.71
CA ALA A 108 36.79 5.00 6.94
C ALA A 108 37.55 5.95 6.01
N PRO A 109 37.08 7.20 5.82
CA PRO A 109 37.74 8.17 4.95
C PRO A 109 39.20 8.49 5.32
N ASP A 110 39.57 8.29 6.59
CA ASP A 110 40.94 8.44 7.12
C ASP A 110 41.82 7.20 6.86
N GLY A 111 41.27 6.14 6.26
CA GLY A 111 41.94 4.87 5.98
C GLY A 111 41.84 3.83 7.10
N GLU A 112 41.22 4.15 8.25
CA GLU A 112 41.06 3.19 9.33
C GLU A 112 40.13 2.05 8.91
N ARG A 113 40.59 0.81 9.09
CA ARG A 113 39.84 -0.40 8.77
C ARG A 113 39.20 -0.97 10.02
N VAL A 114 37.89 -1.23 9.96
CA VAL A 114 37.12 -1.80 11.07
C VAL A 114 36.20 -2.91 10.60
N THR A 115 36.01 -3.96 11.40
CA THR A 115 35.01 -4.98 11.10
C THR A 115 33.63 -4.33 11.00
N ALA A 116 32.85 -4.70 9.97
CA ALA A 116 31.51 -4.18 9.70
C ALA A 116 30.45 -4.72 10.69
N ASN A 117 30.81 -4.90 11.96
CA ASN A 117 30.00 -5.44 13.03
C ASN A 117 29.31 -4.31 13.81
N VAL A 118 28.05 -4.04 13.49
CA VAL A 118 27.22 -3.02 14.16
C VAL A 118 26.99 -3.38 15.63
N ALA A 119 27.03 -4.65 16.02
CA ALA A 119 26.83 -5.04 17.43
C ALA A 119 28.02 -4.64 18.34
N ASN A 120 29.22 -4.46 17.78
CA ASN A 120 30.40 -4.07 18.54
C ASN A 120 30.46 -2.53 18.72
N PRO A 121 30.43 -2.01 19.96
CA PRO A 121 30.51 -0.57 20.21
C PRO A 121 31.78 0.10 19.64
N ALA A 122 32.92 -0.58 19.69
CA ALA A 122 34.17 -0.06 19.13
C ALA A 122 34.08 0.04 17.60
N SER A 123 33.43 -0.92 16.94
CA SER A 123 33.15 -0.85 15.50
C SER A 123 32.22 0.30 15.17
N ARG A 124 31.15 0.52 15.96
CA ARG A 124 30.23 1.65 15.76
C ARG A 124 30.92 3.01 15.88
N ALA A 125 31.88 3.15 16.80
CA ALA A 125 32.65 4.39 16.97
C ALA A 125 33.43 4.77 15.70
N VAL A 126 34.02 3.79 15.01
CA VAL A 126 34.69 4.03 13.71
C VAL A 126 33.66 4.24 12.60
N MET A 127 32.60 3.43 12.54
CA MET A 127 31.52 3.58 11.57
C MET A 127 30.84 4.96 11.61
N ALA A 128 30.78 5.60 12.77
CA ALA A 128 30.23 6.94 12.92
C ALA A 128 30.96 7.96 12.02
N ARG A 129 32.26 7.78 11.79
CA ARG A 129 33.07 8.62 10.88
C ARG A 129 32.90 8.24 9.41
N CYS A 130 32.29 7.09 9.12
CA CYS A 130 31.96 6.61 7.79
C CYS A 130 30.62 7.14 7.26
N LEU A 131 29.80 7.77 8.12
CA LEU A 131 28.46 8.21 7.75
C LEU A 131 28.48 9.36 6.74
N GLY A 132 27.50 9.40 5.85
CA GLY A 132 27.19 10.58 5.05
C GLY A 132 26.53 11.67 5.88
N ARG A 133 26.31 12.85 5.27
CA ARG A 133 25.64 13.98 5.95
C ARG A 133 24.11 13.85 5.96
N ARG A 134 23.56 13.36 4.86
CA ARG A 134 22.12 13.22 4.62
C ARG A 134 21.87 12.05 3.67
N LEU A 135 20.66 11.51 3.70
CA LEU A 135 20.22 10.53 2.73
C LEU A 135 19.97 11.15 1.36
N ARG A 136 20.10 10.33 0.32
CA ARG A 136 19.83 10.66 -1.09
C ARG A 136 19.13 9.49 -1.79
N ASN A 137 18.68 9.73 -3.02
CA ASN A 137 18.08 8.70 -3.89
C ASN A 137 16.86 8.01 -3.24
N GLY A 138 16.08 8.77 -2.45
CA GLY A 138 14.84 8.27 -1.89
C GLY A 138 13.72 8.27 -2.92
N ILE A 139 12.95 7.19 -2.97
CA ILE A 139 11.89 6.97 -3.97
C ILE A 139 10.54 7.41 -3.42
N VAL A 140 9.72 8.09 -4.22
CA VAL A 140 8.35 8.49 -3.86
C VAL A 140 7.29 7.63 -4.55
N LEU A 141 7.64 6.97 -5.66
CA LEU A 141 6.73 6.06 -6.37
C LEU A 141 7.47 4.84 -6.90
N HIS A 142 6.97 3.66 -6.57
CA HIS A 142 7.27 2.42 -7.27
C HIS A 142 6.12 2.06 -8.21
N GLY A 143 6.44 1.82 -9.49
CA GLY A 143 5.48 1.52 -10.56
C GLY A 143 5.92 0.33 -11.42
N GLY A 144 4.98 -0.40 -12.00
CA GLY A 144 5.26 -1.47 -12.97
C GLY A 144 5.32 -0.95 -14.41
N PHE A 145 4.32 -0.16 -14.81
CA PHE A 145 4.25 0.46 -16.13
C PHE A 145 3.43 1.76 -16.09
N PHE A 146 3.51 2.54 -17.17
CA PHE A 146 2.80 3.81 -17.32
C PHE A 146 1.52 3.62 -18.16
N LEU A 147 0.40 4.19 -17.70
CA LEU A 147 -0.86 4.17 -18.45
C LEU A 147 -1.62 5.47 -18.23
N GLY A 148 -1.85 6.23 -19.30
CA GLY A 148 -2.60 7.48 -19.17
C GLY A 148 -2.94 8.15 -20.50
N PRO A 149 -3.58 9.32 -20.44
CA PRO A 149 -3.85 10.16 -21.61
C PRO A 149 -2.57 10.81 -22.17
N GLY A 150 -2.69 11.51 -23.32
CA GLY A 150 -1.55 12.12 -24.01
C GLY A 150 -0.79 13.16 -23.18
N ASP A 151 -1.52 14.01 -22.47
CA ASP A 151 -1.00 15.05 -21.57
C ASP A 151 -0.24 14.47 -20.37
N PHE A 152 -0.66 13.31 -19.85
CA PHE A 152 0.11 12.55 -18.87
C PHE A 152 1.50 12.18 -19.40
N TYR A 153 1.59 11.64 -20.62
CA TYR A 153 2.89 11.29 -21.22
C TYR A 153 3.73 12.52 -21.56
N GLU A 154 3.12 13.63 -21.98
CA GLU A 154 3.83 14.89 -22.18
C GLU A 154 4.42 15.40 -20.86
N GLY A 155 3.64 15.34 -19.79
CA GLY A 155 4.08 15.69 -18.44
C GLY A 155 5.29 14.85 -18.00
N LEU A 156 5.24 13.53 -18.17
CA LEU A 156 6.37 12.64 -17.87
C LEU A 156 7.64 12.99 -18.65
N ARG A 157 7.51 13.37 -19.93
CA ARG A 157 8.66 13.77 -20.78
C ARG A 157 9.28 15.10 -20.35
N GLN A 158 8.50 15.99 -19.76
CA GLN A 158 8.94 17.31 -19.30
C GLN A 158 9.56 17.30 -17.90
N MET A 159 9.50 16.18 -17.18
CA MET A 159 10.10 16.05 -15.85
C MET A 159 11.61 16.28 -15.89
N SER A 160 12.11 17.01 -14.90
CA SER A 160 13.53 17.14 -14.64
C SER A 160 14.14 15.78 -14.27
N GLN A 161 15.47 15.65 -14.42
CA GLN A 161 16.16 14.43 -14.00
C GLN A 161 15.93 14.13 -12.53
N ALA A 162 15.98 15.14 -11.67
CA ALA A 162 15.78 14.99 -10.24
C ALA A 162 14.38 14.44 -9.89
N GLU A 163 13.33 14.85 -10.60
CA GLU A 163 11.99 14.29 -10.40
C GLU A 163 11.89 12.85 -10.90
N ARG A 164 12.48 12.56 -12.07
CA ARG A 164 12.53 11.20 -12.63
C ARG A 164 13.24 10.22 -11.69
N ASP A 165 14.33 10.66 -11.06
CA ASP A 165 15.10 9.85 -10.11
C ASP A 165 14.32 9.50 -8.84
N THR A 166 13.20 10.17 -8.56
CA THR A 166 12.31 9.81 -7.44
C THR A 166 11.30 8.72 -7.79
N ILE A 167 11.21 8.32 -9.06
CA ILE A 167 10.31 7.27 -9.54
C ILE A 167 11.14 6.03 -9.87
N CYS A 168 10.77 4.91 -9.27
CA CYS A 168 11.38 3.61 -9.54
C CYS A 168 10.40 2.73 -10.31
N MET A 169 10.64 2.59 -11.61
CA MET A 169 9.94 1.58 -12.42
C MET A 169 10.61 0.22 -12.18
N THR A 170 9.83 -0.78 -11.79
CA THR A 170 10.30 -2.08 -11.30
C THR A 170 9.38 -3.20 -11.81
N GLY A 171 9.80 -4.46 -11.67
CA GLY A 171 8.88 -5.59 -11.88
C GLY A 171 7.68 -5.56 -10.93
N VAL A 172 6.53 -6.00 -11.43
CA VAL A 172 5.25 -5.99 -10.70
C VAL A 172 5.27 -6.87 -9.45
N GLU A 173 6.16 -7.87 -9.40
CA GLU A 173 6.41 -8.70 -8.23
C GLU A 173 6.95 -7.91 -7.03
N LYS A 174 7.58 -6.74 -7.25
CA LYS A 174 7.98 -5.84 -6.16
C LYS A 174 6.77 -5.07 -5.62
N THR A 175 5.88 -4.59 -6.48
CA THR A 175 4.74 -3.72 -6.09
C THR A 175 3.56 -4.52 -5.55
N ASN A 176 3.26 -5.66 -6.16
CA ASN A 176 2.01 -6.37 -5.96
C ASN A 176 2.04 -7.29 -4.73
N GLN A 177 3.19 -7.58 -4.16
CA GLN A 177 3.30 -8.50 -3.01
C GLN A 177 4.37 -8.04 -2.01
N LEU A 178 4.44 -8.76 -0.89
CA LEU A 178 5.43 -8.50 0.17
C LEU A 178 6.62 -9.47 0.13
N ASP A 179 6.52 -10.54 -0.67
CA ASP A 179 7.32 -11.76 -0.49
C ASP A 179 8.83 -11.58 -0.68
N LEU A 180 9.24 -10.71 -1.61
CA LEU A 180 10.67 -10.49 -1.89
C LEU A 180 11.41 -9.83 -0.71
N ASN A 181 10.75 -8.94 0.03
CA ASN A 181 11.34 -8.30 1.20
C ASN A 181 10.26 -7.82 2.17
N PRO A 182 9.64 -8.73 2.95
CA PRO A 182 8.46 -8.41 3.73
C PRO A 182 8.74 -7.39 4.84
N ARG A 183 9.94 -7.39 5.42
CA ARG A 183 10.34 -6.39 6.43
C ARG A 183 10.41 -4.99 5.83
N LEU A 184 11.11 -4.87 4.71
CA LEU A 184 11.27 -3.58 4.03
C LEU A 184 9.93 -3.07 3.52
N TYR A 185 9.19 -3.88 2.78
CA TYR A 185 7.97 -3.41 2.11
C TYR A 185 6.87 -3.04 3.10
N ARG A 186 6.75 -3.74 4.24
CA ARG A 186 5.86 -3.32 5.35
C ARG A 186 6.29 -1.99 5.94
N ALA A 187 7.60 -1.77 6.15
CA ALA A 187 8.11 -0.49 6.63
C ALA A 187 7.86 0.65 5.63
N GLN A 188 8.06 0.42 4.34
CA GLN A 188 7.79 1.43 3.30
C GLN A 188 6.28 1.74 3.17
N ARG A 189 5.42 0.73 3.28
CA ARG A 189 3.96 0.79 3.07
C ARG A 189 3.17 0.96 4.38
N ARG A 190 3.69 1.73 5.34
CA ARG A 190 2.97 2.04 6.60
C ARG A 190 1.61 2.70 6.30
N ASP A 191 0.58 2.30 7.05
CA ASP A 191 -0.79 2.83 6.94
C ASP A 191 -1.35 2.82 5.51
N ALA A 192 -0.97 1.80 4.72
CA ALA A 192 -1.32 1.74 3.31
C ALA A 192 -2.84 1.71 3.08
N ARG A 193 -3.28 2.39 2.02
CA ARG A 193 -4.65 2.38 1.53
C ARG A 193 -4.64 1.83 0.11
N PHE A 194 -5.13 0.61 -0.05
CA PHE A 194 -5.20 -0.06 -1.34
C PHE A 194 -6.58 0.15 -1.93
N ILE A 195 -6.66 1.02 -2.94
CA ILE A 195 -7.93 1.46 -3.53
C ILE A 195 -8.08 0.79 -4.89
N ASN A 196 -9.16 0.04 -5.07
CA ASN A 196 -9.50 -0.63 -6.32
C ASN A 196 -10.99 -0.48 -6.63
N THR A 197 -11.38 -0.68 -7.88
CA THR A 197 -12.79 -0.73 -8.30
C THR A 197 -13.26 -2.17 -8.46
N GLY A 198 -14.49 -2.47 -8.09
CA GLY A 198 -15.17 -3.74 -8.36
C GLY A 198 -16.44 -3.55 -9.18
N MET A 199 -16.91 -4.61 -9.83
CA MET A 199 -18.17 -4.62 -10.58
C MET A 199 -19.37 -4.76 -9.64
N MET A 200 -19.32 -5.74 -8.74
CA MET A 200 -20.43 -6.10 -7.84
C MET A 200 -19.92 -6.56 -6.48
N ALA A 201 -20.71 -6.33 -5.43
CA ALA A 201 -20.47 -6.84 -4.09
C ALA A 201 -21.66 -7.67 -3.61
N THR A 202 -21.38 -8.87 -3.11
CA THR A 202 -22.40 -9.75 -2.50
C THR A 202 -22.66 -9.34 -1.06
N LEU A 203 -23.85 -9.61 -0.51
CA LEU A 203 -24.16 -9.35 0.92
C LEU A 203 -23.25 -10.11 1.89
N SER A 204 -22.61 -11.19 1.43
CA SER A 204 -21.58 -11.91 2.20
C SER A 204 -20.25 -11.13 2.34
N GLY A 205 -20.04 -10.09 1.52
CA GLY A 205 -18.82 -9.29 1.46
C GLY A 205 -17.78 -9.77 0.44
N ALA A 206 -18.11 -10.71 -0.44
CA ALA A 206 -17.29 -11.02 -1.61
C ALA A 206 -17.50 -9.97 -2.72
N VAL A 207 -16.47 -9.71 -3.53
CA VAL A 207 -16.52 -8.75 -4.65
C VAL A 207 -16.09 -9.44 -5.94
N CYS A 208 -16.86 -9.18 -7.00
CA CYS A 208 -16.54 -9.58 -8.37
C CYS A 208 -16.04 -8.36 -9.15
N SER A 209 -14.99 -8.55 -9.94
CA SER A 209 -14.31 -7.49 -10.70
C SER A 209 -13.98 -7.88 -12.14
N ASP A 210 -14.07 -9.16 -12.51
CA ASP A 210 -13.48 -9.67 -13.76
C ASP A 210 -14.36 -10.65 -14.55
N GLY A 211 -15.53 -11.05 -14.04
CA GLY A 211 -16.35 -12.09 -14.68
C GLY A 211 -17.86 -11.93 -14.53
N LEU A 212 -18.57 -12.54 -15.47
CA LEU A 212 -20.03 -12.66 -15.47
C LEU A 212 -20.48 -13.90 -14.70
N ASP A 213 -21.76 -13.94 -14.33
CA ASP A 213 -22.35 -15.04 -13.54
C ASP A 213 -22.27 -16.40 -14.24
N ASN A 214 -22.27 -16.39 -15.58
CA ASN A 214 -22.10 -17.58 -16.42
C ASN A 214 -20.63 -18.03 -16.56
N GLY A 215 -19.69 -17.42 -15.84
CA GLY A 215 -18.26 -17.70 -15.89
C GLY A 215 -17.51 -17.03 -17.05
N GLN A 216 -18.17 -16.23 -17.88
CA GLN A 216 -17.49 -15.48 -18.93
C GLN A 216 -16.58 -14.41 -18.33
N VAL A 217 -15.30 -14.45 -18.67
CA VAL A 217 -14.31 -13.46 -18.26
C VAL A 217 -14.52 -12.17 -19.06
N VAL A 218 -14.68 -11.05 -18.35
CA VAL A 218 -14.82 -9.70 -18.91
C VAL A 218 -13.46 -9.00 -19.02
N SER A 219 -12.61 -9.18 -18.02
CA SER A 219 -11.28 -8.56 -17.94
C SER A 219 -10.32 -9.44 -17.13
N GLY A 220 -9.04 -9.07 -17.06
CA GLY A 220 -8.12 -9.68 -16.10
C GLY A 220 -8.31 -9.08 -14.69
N VAL A 221 -8.04 -9.87 -13.65
CA VAL A 221 -7.99 -9.41 -12.25
C VAL A 221 -6.88 -8.38 -12.01
N GLY A 222 -5.78 -8.49 -12.76
CA GLY A 222 -4.55 -7.74 -12.49
C GLY A 222 -4.04 -7.97 -11.06
N GLY A 223 -3.38 -6.98 -10.48
CA GLY A 223 -2.91 -7.02 -9.09
C GLY A 223 -3.97 -6.82 -8.00
N GLN A 224 -5.27 -6.69 -8.35
CA GLN A 224 -6.31 -6.35 -7.37
C GLN A 224 -6.30 -7.29 -6.17
N TYR A 225 -6.33 -8.61 -6.41
CA TYR A 225 -6.26 -9.61 -5.35
C TYR A 225 -5.03 -9.41 -4.47
N ASN A 226 -3.86 -9.18 -5.08
CA ASN A 226 -2.62 -9.06 -4.33
C ASN A 226 -2.63 -7.82 -3.43
N PHE A 227 -3.09 -6.67 -3.91
CA PHE A 227 -3.21 -5.46 -3.08
C PHE A 227 -4.23 -5.62 -1.94
N VAL A 228 -5.34 -6.32 -2.17
CA VAL A 228 -6.27 -6.68 -1.10
C VAL A 228 -5.57 -7.57 -0.07
N ALA A 229 -4.87 -8.62 -0.48
CA ALA A 229 -4.16 -9.51 0.43
C ALA A 229 -3.09 -8.76 1.25
N GLN A 230 -2.34 -7.85 0.62
CA GLN A 230 -1.36 -7.00 1.30
C GLN A 230 -1.99 -6.15 2.40
N ALA A 231 -3.19 -5.60 2.19
CA ALA A 231 -3.90 -4.82 3.22
C ALA A 231 -4.17 -5.62 4.50
N HIS A 232 -4.34 -6.94 4.39
CA HIS A 232 -4.51 -7.84 5.52
C HIS A 232 -3.19 -8.20 6.22
N GLN A 233 -2.06 -8.07 5.53
CA GLN A 233 -0.72 -8.39 6.04
C GLN A 233 0.03 -7.19 6.63
N ILE A 234 -0.34 -5.97 6.25
CA ILE A 234 0.28 -4.73 6.73
C ILE A 234 -0.47 -4.22 7.97
N PRO A 235 0.22 -4.02 9.11
CA PRO A 235 -0.38 -3.35 10.27
C PRO A 235 -0.94 -1.97 9.89
N GLY A 236 -2.21 -1.72 10.22
CA GLY A 236 -2.90 -0.48 9.85
C GLY A 236 -3.25 -0.36 8.36
N GLY A 237 -2.88 -1.32 7.51
CA GLY A 237 -3.24 -1.34 6.09
C GLY A 237 -4.74 -1.59 5.89
N ARG A 238 -5.36 -0.93 4.90
CA ARG A 238 -6.79 -1.12 4.56
C ARG A 238 -6.99 -1.33 3.07
N SER A 239 -7.87 -2.26 2.72
CA SER A 239 -8.37 -2.46 1.36
C SER A 239 -9.70 -1.73 1.20
N ILE A 240 -9.84 -0.99 0.10
CA ILE A 240 -11.01 -0.18 -0.23
C ILE A 240 -11.45 -0.58 -1.64
N LEU A 241 -12.64 -1.15 -1.74
CA LEU A 241 -13.27 -1.56 -3.00
C LEU A 241 -14.41 -0.59 -3.31
N MET A 242 -14.24 0.17 -4.39
CA MET A 242 -15.24 1.10 -4.90
C MET A 242 -16.16 0.37 -5.88
N VAL A 243 -17.46 0.37 -5.61
CA VAL A 243 -18.47 -0.29 -6.43
C VAL A 243 -19.57 0.72 -6.71
N ARG A 244 -20.01 0.83 -7.96
CA ARG A 244 -21.21 1.63 -8.28
C ARG A 244 -22.42 0.94 -7.70
N ALA A 245 -23.34 1.59 -7.00
CA ALA A 245 -24.47 0.86 -6.41
C ALA A 245 -25.44 0.28 -7.44
N THR A 246 -25.47 0.85 -8.65
CA THR A 246 -26.31 0.39 -9.75
C THR A 246 -25.54 0.29 -11.06
N ARG A 247 -26.09 -0.48 -12.00
CA ARG A 247 -25.70 -0.50 -13.41
C ARG A 247 -26.95 -0.47 -14.27
N GLU A 248 -26.82 0.00 -15.50
CA GLU A 248 -27.86 -0.03 -16.52
C GLU A 248 -27.44 -1.02 -17.60
N ASP A 249 -28.37 -1.89 -18.02
CA ASP A 249 -28.12 -2.77 -19.16
C ASP A 249 -28.41 -2.08 -20.50
N SER A 250 -28.17 -2.78 -21.62
CA SER A 250 -28.42 -2.24 -22.96
C SER A 250 -29.90 -1.91 -23.24
N GLY A 251 -30.82 -2.46 -22.45
CA GLY A 251 -32.25 -2.21 -22.52
C GLY A 251 -32.71 -1.02 -21.67
N GLY A 252 -31.79 -0.39 -20.93
CA GLY A 252 -32.10 0.71 -20.01
C GLY A 252 -32.57 0.24 -18.64
N GLU A 253 -32.56 -1.07 -18.35
CA GLU A 253 -33.00 -1.56 -17.06
C GLU A 253 -31.92 -1.34 -16.00
N VAL A 254 -32.29 -0.64 -14.94
CA VAL A 254 -31.40 -0.33 -13.83
C VAL A 254 -31.42 -1.49 -12.83
N THR A 255 -30.25 -2.05 -12.53
CA THR A 255 -30.08 -3.17 -11.59
C THR A 255 -29.07 -2.83 -10.50
N SER A 256 -29.20 -3.48 -9.34
CA SER A 256 -28.26 -3.32 -8.22
C SER A 256 -26.93 -4.04 -8.49
N ASN A 257 -25.83 -3.41 -8.09
CA ASN A 257 -24.51 -4.06 -7.99
C ASN A 257 -24.18 -4.49 -6.56
N ILE A 258 -24.97 -4.08 -5.56
CA ILE A 258 -25.03 -4.79 -4.28
C ILE A 258 -26.05 -5.92 -4.45
N VAL A 259 -25.58 -7.16 -4.45
CA VAL A 259 -26.39 -8.34 -4.79
C VAL A 259 -26.45 -9.30 -3.62
N PHE A 260 -27.50 -10.13 -3.55
CA PHE A 260 -27.60 -11.16 -2.52
C PHE A 260 -26.45 -12.18 -2.66
N ASN A 261 -26.28 -12.75 -3.85
CA ASN A 261 -25.21 -13.66 -4.24
C ASN A 261 -24.77 -13.41 -5.70
N TYR A 262 -23.63 -13.99 -6.08
CA TYR A 262 -23.13 -13.98 -7.45
C TYR A 262 -22.23 -15.20 -7.68
N GLY A 263 -22.31 -15.82 -8.85
CA GLY A 263 -21.63 -17.07 -9.21
C GLY A 263 -20.15 -16.91 -9.51
N HIS A 264 -19.68 -15.69 -9.78
CA HIS A 264 -18.26 -15.37 -9.99
C HIS A 264 -17.68 -14.53 -8.85
N LEU A 265 -16.41 -14.72 -8.52
CA LEU A 265 -15.80 -14.03 -7.38
C LEU A 265 -14.31 -13.81 -7.59
N THR A 266 -13.88 -12.56 -7.42
CA THR A 266 -12.48 -12.13 -7.56
C THR A 266 -11.85 -11.99 -6.18
N ILE A 267 -12.54 -11.27 -5.28
CA ILE A 267 -12.13 -11.08 -3.90
C ILE A 267 -13.04 -11.89 -3.00
N PRO A 268 -12.53 -12.97 -2.37
CA PRO A 268 -13.35 -13.80 -1.52
C PRO A 268 -13.78 -13.03 -0.27
N ARG A 269 -14.95 -13.37 0.26
CA ARG A 269 -15.49 -12.76 1.48
C ARG A 269 -14.54 -12.82 2.68
N HIS A 270 -13.52 -13.68 2.69
CA HIS A 270 -12.54 -13.75 3.78
C HIS A 270 -11.53 -12.58 3.75
N LEU A 271 -11.37 -11.93 2.60
CA LEU A 271 -10.53 -10.75 2.42
C LEU A 271 -11.33 -9.44 2.43
N ARG A 272 -12.62 -9.49 2.80
CA ARG A 272 -13.47 -8.30 2.99
C ARG A 272 -12.78 -7.22 3.84
N ASP A 273 -12.94 -5.97 3.44
CA ASP A 273 -12.49 -4.81 4.21
C ASP A 273 -13.48 -3.66 4.02
N ILE A 274 -13.16 -2.59 3.30
CA ILE A 274 -14.08 -1.47 3.06
C ILE A 274 -14.71 -1.60 1.67
N VAL A 275 -16.03 -1.41 1.59
CA VAL A 275 -16.76 -1.21 0.33
C VAL A 275 -17.36 0.19 0.31
N ILE A 276 -17.21 0.91 -0.81
CA ILE A 276 -17.73 2.27 -0.99
C ILE A 276 -18.63 2.32 -2.21
N THR A 277 -19.81 2.91 -2.06
CA THR A 277 -20.71 3.31 -3.14
C THR A 277 -20.97 4.82 -3.06
N GLU A 278 -21.75 5.37 -4.00
CA GLU A 278 -22.28 6.74 -3.90
C GLU A 278 -23.19 6.96 -2.68
N TYR A 279 -23.70 5.88 -2.06
CA TYR A 279 -24.62 5.96 -0.92
C TYR A 279 -23.94 5.81 0.45
N GLY A 280 -22.63 5.53 0.49
CA GLY A 280 -21.86 5.53 1.73
C GLY A 280 -20.72 4.51 1.78
N ILE A 281 -20.22 4.29 3.00
CA ILE A 281 -19.09 3.42 3.31
C ILE A 281 -19.55 2.26 4.20
N ALA A 282 -19.22 1.02 3.81
CA ALA A 282 -19.41 -0.17 4.62
C ALA A 282 -18.04 -0.74 5.05
N ASP A 283 -17.76 -0.72 6.36
CA ASP A 283 -16.61 -1.42 6.94
C ASP A 283 -17.00 -2.87 7.28
N LEU A 284 -16.28 -3.85 6.73
CA LEU A 284 -16.62 -5.28 6.82
C LEU A 284 -15.55 -6.12 7.53
N ARG A 285 -14.35 -5.58 7.80
CA ARG A 285 -13.15 -6.39 8.15
C ARG A 285 -13.33 -7.24 9.42
N PHE A 286 -14.12 -6.77 10.37
CA PHE A 286 -14.41 -7.48 11.62
C PHE A 286 -15.90 -7.69 11.86
N ALA A 287 -16.72 -7.45 10.84
CA ALA A 287 -18.15 -7.61 10.91
C ALA A 287 -18.56 -9.09 10.82
N SER A 288 -19.57 -9.48 11.60
CA SER A 288 -20.24 -10.77 11.43
C SER A 288 -20.91 -10.86 10.05
N VAL A 289 -21.31 -12.07 9.63
CA VAL A 289 -22.06 -12.26 8.37
C VAL A 289 -23.30 -11.36 8.32
N GLN A 290 -24.07 -11.31 9.42
CA GLN A 290 -25.25 -10.46 9.56
C GLN A 290 -24.91 -8.97 9.42
N GLN A 291 -23.92 -8.49 10.18
CA GLN A 291 -23.51 -7.08 10.14
C GLN A 291 -22.99 -6.67 8.76
N ARG A 292 -22.35 -7.58 8.02
CA ARG A 292 -21.90 -7.30 6.64
C ARG A 292 -23.08 -7.07 5.72
N ALA A 293 -24.09 -7.94 5.75
CA ALA A 293 -25.28 -7.79 4.94
C ALA A 293 -25.99 -6.46 5.24
N GLU A 294 -26.23 -6.15 6.52
CA GLU A 294 -26.84 -4.89 6.96
C GLU A 294 -26.08 -3.66 6.45
N ARG A 295 -24.74 -3.66 6.60
CA ARG A 295 -23.89 -2.54 6.14
C ARG A 295 -23.89 -2.39 4.63
N LEU A 296 -23.88 -3.49 3.88
CA LEU A 296 -23.92 -3.49 2.42
C LEU A 296 -25.29 -3.03 1.89
N ILE A 297 -26.39 -3.49 2.48
CA ILE A 297 -27.75 -3.01 2.18
C ILE A 297 -27.84 -1.50 2.43
N ALA A 298 -27.27 -1.01 3.53
CA ALA A 298 -27.30 0.42 3.88
C ALA A 298 -26.55 1.33 2.88
N ILE A 299 -25.66 0.77 2.05
CA ILE A 299 -24.95 1.48 0.97
C ILE A 299 -25.43 1.05 -0.43
N ALA A 300 -26.47 0.21 -0.54
CA ALA A 300 -27.14 -0.05 -1.81
C ALA A 300 -28.01 1.14 -2.22
N ALA A 301 -28.41 1.18 -3.50
CA ALA A 301 -29.35 2.19 -3.95
C ALA A 301 -30.72 2.03 -3.26
N PRO A 302 -31.37 3.13 -2.81
CA PRO A 302 -32.56 3.07 -1.97
C PRO A 302 -33.64 2.13 -2.49
N GLN A 303 -33.89 2.12 -3.80
CA GLN A 303 -34.94 1.32 -4.44
C GLN A 303 -34.71 -0.21 -4.37
N PHE A 304 -33.48 -0.67 -4.08
CA PHE A 304 -33.16 -2.09 -3.98
C PHE A 304 -33.00 -2.60 -2.54
N ARG A 305 -33.03 -1.72 -1.53
CA ARG A 305 -32.72 -2.09 -0.15
C ARG A 305 -33.73 -3.07 0.44
N ASP A 306 -35.03 -2.81 0.24
CA ASP A 306 -36.09 -3.65 0.79
C ASP A 306 -36.05 -5.07 0.19
N LYS A 307 -35.81 -5.16 -1.13
CA LYS A 307 -35.62 -6.45 -1.80
C LYS A 307 -34.42 -7.20 -1.21
N LEU A 308 -33.26 -6.54 -1.06
CA LEU A 308 -32.06 -7.17 -0.51
C LEU A 308 -32.25 -7.62 0.94
N ALA A 309 -32.95 -6.83 1.76
CA ALA A 309 -33.29 -7.20 3.13
C ALA A 309 -34.20 -8.43 3.18
N ASN A 310 -35.24 -8.47 2.34
CA ASN A 310 -36.14 -9.62 2.24
C ASN A 310 -35.41 -10.88 1.77
N ASP A 311 -34.56 -10.77 0.74
CA ASP A 311 -33.74 -11.89 0.24
C ASP A 311 -32.81 -12.43 1.35
N TRP A 312 -32.21 -11.52 2.13
CA TRP A 312 -31.36 -11.88 3.26
C TRP A 312 -32.10 -12.59 4.39
N ASP A 313 -33.25 -12.04 4.82
CA ASP A 313 -34.07 -12.62 5.88
C ASP A 313 -34.60 -14.00 5.52
N ASN A 314 -34.96 -14.20 4.24
CA ASN A 314 -35.38 -15.51 3.72
C ASN A 314 -34.27 -16.55 3.85
N MET A 315 -33.03 -16.20 3.52
CA MET A 315 -31.87 -17.08 3.70
C MET A 315 -31.62 -17.41 5.19
N CYS A 316 -31.67 -16.41 6.07
CA CYS A 316 -31.49 -16.61 7.51
C CYS A 316 -32.56 -17.56 8.10
N ARG A 317 -33.81 -17.42 7.66
CA ARG A 317 -34.90 -18.34 8.04
C ARG A 317 -34.65 -19.75 7.53
N ALA A 318 -34.28 -19.90 6.26
CA ALA A 318 -33.98 -21.21 5.67
C ALA A 318 -32.81 -21.92 6.38
N ALA A 319 -31.77 -21.19 6.78
CA ALA A 319 -30.63 -21.75 7.51
C ALA A 319 -30.96 -22.17 8.96
N SER A 320 -32.06 -21.66 9.52
CA SER A 320 -32.52 -21.95 10.89
C SER A 320 -33.59 -23.04 10.95
N ALA A 321 -34.08 -23.51 9.79
CA ALA A 321 -35.03 -24.60 9.72
C ALA A 321 -34.35 -25.94 10.06
N PRO A 322 -34.98 -26.83 10.86
CA PRO A 322 -34.46 -28.18 11.07
C PRO A 322 -34.31 -28.91 9.73
N SER A 323 -33.14 -29.52 9.52
CA SER A 323 -32.85 -30.36 8.35
C SER A 323 -33.75 -31.59 8.27
#